data_AF-A0A7V3SL80-F1
#
_entry.id   AF-A0A7V3SL80-F1
#
_cell.length_a   1.000
_cell.length_b   1.000
_cell.length_c   1.000
_cell.angle_alpha   90.00
_cell.angle_beta   90.00
_cell.angle_gamma   90.00
#
_symmetry.space_group_name_H-M   'P 1'
#
loop_
_entity.id
_entity.type
_entity.pdbx_description
1 polymer ?
#
loop_
_entity_poly.entity_id
_entity_poly.type
_entity_poly.pdbx_seq_one_letter_code
_entity_poly.pdbx_strand_id
1 'polypeptide(L)'
;VLVVGGGIAGIHAALTVANSGKKVYLVEREPTIGGHMAQYDKTFPTLDCAACILTPKMSAVKAHPNITLWTYSEVVSVDGSVGDYKVVVKRKPRYVREDLCVGCLQCIDTCVFKEPKFDDEFNMGLSKRKPIYIPFPQATPKVVVIDPEACIQLKTGKCKKSCLEACVERGAIDFDQKETYEEIHVGSIIIATGFQTFDPRRMPQYGYGKYPNVYTTLEVERLVNASGPTGGQVVTRDGRVPKSVGIILCVGSRDENTNRWCSRVCCMTSLKLAHLIKEHTGAEVFIFYIDMRAAGKGYEEFYQRVLNEGVHFVRGRVAEITDWALDPSEEGKLVARVEDTNTGFVRRIPLDMVVLAVGLEPQPDALNVQRLFGIGCSMDGFFLEKHPKLAPAPTYTDGIFIAGVCHGPKDIPDTVMQAGYAAAEAIALADTGYFELEPNTAYIVEEECSGCKSCIPLCPYQAISFNEEKKKAFINEVLCKGCGTCVAACPSGSIKQNLFEDEEIFSEIEGVLAYA
;
A
#
# COMPACT_ATOMS: atom_id res chain seq x y z
N VAL A 1 -13.61 7.53 13.19
CA VAL A 1 -13.19 6.64 12.09
C VAL A 1 -11.68 6.49 12.14
N LEU A 2 -11.16 5.28 11.96
CA LEU A 2 -9.73 5.04 11.76
C LEU A 2 -9.44 4.87 10.27
N VAL A 3 -8.38 5.49 9.78
CA VAL A 3 -7.86 5.27 8.43
C VAL A 3 -6.43 4.75 8.55
N VAL A 4 -6.14 3.62 7.91
CA VAL A 4 -4.84 2.91 8.00
C VAL A 4 -4.13 2.98 6.66
N GLY A 5 -3.05 3.76 6.60
CA GLY A 5 -2.30 4.06 5.38
C GLY A 5 -2.55 5.48 4.90
N GLY A 6 -1.50 6.28 4.82
CA GLY A 6 -1.48 7.69 4.42
C GLY A 6 -1.13 7.92 2.95
N GLY A 7 -1.39 6.96 2.06
CA GLY A 7 -1.36 7.20 0.61
C GLY A 7 -2.52 8.09 0.15
N ILE A 8 -2.60 8.39 -1.15
CA ILE A 8 -3.68 9.22 -1.71
C ILE A 8 -5.10 8.70 -1.36
N ALA A 9 -5.26 7.37 -1.26
CA ALA A 9 -6.50 6.73 -0.82
C ALA A 9 -6.88 7.16 0.60
N GLY A 10 -6.00 6.92 1.59
CA GLY A 10 -6.28 7.25 2.98
C GLY A 10 -6.30 8.75 3.26
N ILE A 11 -5.46 9.54 2.57
CA ILE A 11 -5.53 11.02 2.61
C ILE A 11 -6.92 11.50 2.19
N HIS A 12 -7.42 10.99 1.05
CA HIS A 12 -8.73 11.42 0.56
C HIS A 12 -9.86 10.94 1.47
N ALA A 13 -9.84 9.68 1.91
CA ALA A 13 -10.83 9.14 2.83
C ALA A 13 -10.87 9.94 4.14
N ALA A 14 -9.70 10.21 4.73
CA ALA A 14 -9.59 10.98 5.97
C ALA A 14 -10.16 12.40 5.82
N LEU A 15 -9.81 13.10 4.73
CA LEU A 15 -10.36 14.43 4.46
C LEU A 15 -11.88 14.40 4.27
N THR A 16 -12.40 13.44 3.50
CA THR A 16 -13.84 13.32 3.25
C THR A 16 -14.62 13.08 4.55
N VAL A 17 -14.17 12.15 5.39
CA VAL A 17 -14.78 11.88 6.71
C VAL A 17 -14.64 13.09 7.64
N ALA A 18 -13.48 13.75 7.65
CA ALA A 18 -13.24 14.86 8.55
C ALA A 18 -14.06 16.12 8.18
N ASN A 19 -14.25 16.36 6.88
CA ASN A 19 -15.06 17.44 6.34
C ASN A 19 -16.56 17.28 6.62
N SER A 20 -17.04 16.05 6.85
CA SER A 20 -18.42 15.82 7.33
C SER A 20 -18.60 16.04 8.84
N GLY A 21 -17.53 16.49 9.54
CA GLY A 21 -17.57 16.79 10.97
C GLY A 21 -17.21 15.60 11.87
N LYS A 22 -16.82 14.45 11.31
CA LYS A 22 -16.45 13.26 12.10
C LYS A 22 -14.97 13.29 12.47
N LYS A 23 -14.63 12.78 13.66
CA LYS A 23 -13.24 12.63 14.10
C LYS A 23 -12.56 11.46 13.37
N VAL A 24 -11.33 11.69 12.92
CA VAL A 24 -10.51 10.73 12.18
C VAL A 24 -9.16 10.56 12.84
N TYR A 25 -8.74 9.31 13.03
CA TYR A 25 -7.34 8.96 13.25
C TYR A 25 -6.76 8.47 11.93
N LEU A 26 -5.71 9.10 11.42
CA LEU A 26 -4.99 8.63 10.22
C LEU A 26 -3.62 8.09 10.65
N VAL A 27 -3.44 6.78 10.54
CA VAL A 27 -2.23 6.06 10.94
C VAL A 27 -1.40 5.73 9.70
N GLU A 28 -0.13 6.13 9.71
CA GLU A 28 0.82 5.89 8.61
C GLU A 28 2.11 5.28 9.16
N ARG A 29 2.53 4.14 8.58
CA ARG A 29 3.69 3.35 9.01
C ARG A 29 5.01 4.08 8.76
N GLU A 30 5.05 4.87 7.69
CA GLU A 30 6.20 5.65 7.27
C GLU A 30 6.29 7.00 8.01
N PRO A 31 7.46 7.65 8.02
CA PRO A 31 7.62 8.94 8.70
C PRO A 31 6.80 10.08 8.10
N THR A 32 6.18 9.88 6.94
CA THR A 32 5.39 10.86 6.19
C THR A 32 4.22 10.20 5.47
N ILE A 33 3.13 10.95 5.29
CA ILE A 33 2.06 10.59 4.35
C ILE A 33 2.47 10.90 2.91
N GLY A 34 1.70 10.41 1.94
CA GLY A 34 1.84 10.63 0.50
C GLY A 34 1.86 9.33 -0.30
N GLY A 35 2.46 8.27 0.26
CA GLY A 35 2.65 6.98 -0.40
C GLY A 35 3.40 7.09 -1.73
N HIS A 36 3.19 6.11 -2.62
CA HIS A 36 3.86 6.06 -3.93
C HIS A 36 3.60 7.29 -4.81
N MET A 37 2.44 7.96 -4.66
CA MET A 37 2.14 9.15 -5.43
C MET A 37 3.11 10.31 -5.15
N ALA A 38 3.70 10.37 -3.96
CA ALA A 38 4.73 11.36 -3.63
C ALA A 38 6.06 11.10 -4.36
N GLN A 39 6.28 9.87 -4.82
CA GLN A 39 7.50 9.48 -5.56
C GLN A 39 7.39 9.83 -7.05
N TYR A 40 6.19 10.06 -7.57
CA TYR A 40 5.99 10.38 -8.98
C TYR A 40 6.37 11.83 -9.29
N ASP A 41 6.84 12.08 -10.51
CA ASP A 41 7.04 13.45 -11.01
C ASP A 41 5.72 14.05 -11.50
N LYS A 42 5.12 13.41 -12.51
CA LYS A 42 3.84 13.78 -13.11
C LYS A 42 2.83 12.63 -13.04
N THR A 43 1.56 12.91 -13.27
CA THR A 43 0.48 11.92 -13.33
C THR A 43 -0.18 11.88 -14.70
N PHE A 44 -0.39 10.68 -15.26
CA PHE A 44 -1.16 10.52 -16.48
C PHE A 44 -2.67 10.72 -16.22
N PRO A 45 -3.46 11.07 -17.25
CA PRO A 45 -3.07 11.41 -18.61
C PRO A 45 -2.73 12.90 -18.77
N THR A 46 -3.00 13.72 -17.76
CA THR A 46 -2.91 15.19 -17.82
C THR A 46 -1.48 15.71 -17.79
N LEU A 47 -0.54 14.92 -17.30
CA LEU A 47 0.86 15.30 -17.04
C LEU A 47 0.99 16.39 -15.96
N ASP A 48 0.00 16.52 -15.09
CA ASP A 48 0.09 17.39 -13.91
C ASP A 48 1.22 16.91 -12.99
N CYS A 49 1.92 17.85 -12.37
CA CYS A 49 2.89 17.51 -11.33
C CYS A 49 2.19 16.82 -10.16
N ALA A 50 2.67 15.63 -9.77
CA ALA A 50 2.07 14.84 -8.71
C ALA A 50 2.09 15.58 -7.37
N ALA A 51 3.20 16.29 -7.08
CA ALA A 51 3.32 17.10 -5.87
C ALA A 51 2.32 18.27 -5.86
N CYS A 52 2.06 18.92 -7.01
CA CYS A 52 1.11 20.03 -7.09
C CYS A 52 -0.32 19.64 -6.68
N ILE A 53 -0.72 18.39 -6.89
CA ILE A 53 -2.06 17.90 -6.53
C ILE A 53 -2.09 17.13 -5.20
N LEU A 54 -0.98 16.51 -4.80
CA LEU A 54 -0.88 15.73 -3.56
C LEU A 54 -0.51 16.59 -2.34
N THR A 55 0.52 17.44 -2.44
CA THR A 55 1.04 18.22 -1.31
C THR A 55 -0.01 19.14 -0.68
N PRO A 56 -0.93 19.79 -1.42
CA PRO A 56 -2.02 20.53 -0.80
C PRO A 56 -2.94 19.65 0.05
N LYS A 57 -3.25 18.42 -0.40
CA LYS A 57 -4.05 17.47 0.39
C LYS A 57 -3.31 16.98 1.63
N MET A 58 -2.01 16.72 1.53
CA MET A 58 -1.17 16.37 2.68
C MET A 58 -1.18 17.50 3.72
N SER A 59 -1.00 18.74 3.28
CA SER A 59 -1.04 19.93 4.14
C SER A 59 -2.41 20.11 4.79
N ALA A 60 -3.49 19.90 4.02
CA ALA A 60 -4.86 19.94 4.53
C ALA A 60 -5.09 18.89 5.62
N VAL A 61 -4.61 17.65 5.44
CA VAL A 61 -4.69 16.61 6.47
C VAL A 61 -4.03 17.04 7.77
N LYS A 62 -2.81 17.59 7.70
CA LYS A 62 -2.07 18.03 8.90
C LYS A 62 -2.73 19.21 9.61
N ALA A 63 -3.38 20.09 8.86
CA ALA A 63 -4.04 21.29 9.40
C ALA A 63 -5.49 21.03 9.86
N HIS A 64 -6.09 19.89 9.52
CA HIS A 64 -7.51 19.66 9.76
C HIS A 64 -7.80 19.39 11.25
N PRO A 65 -8.73 20.12 11.89
CA PRO A 65 -8.99 20.00 13.34
C PRO A 65 -9.59 18.65 13.75
N ASN A 66 -10.33 17.99 12.85
CA ASN A 66 -10.91 16.67 13.09
C ASN A 66 -9.97 15.50 12.73
N ILE A 67 -8.75 15.75 12.25
CA ILE A 67 -7.82 14.68 11.89
C ILE A 67 -6.65 14.64 12.88
N THR A 68 -6.54 13.54 13.59
CA THR A 68 -5.34 13.18 14.34
C THR A 68 -4.42 12.38 13.43
N LEU A 69 -3.33 13.01 12.95
CA LEU A 69 -2.33 12.37 12.10
C LEU A 69 -1.23 11.70 12.94
N TRP A 70 -1.12 10.38 12.82
CA TRP A 70 -0.08 9.56 13.44
C TRP A 70 0.78 8.87 12.39
N THR A 71 1.79 9.61 11.91
CA THR A 71 2.87 9.07 11.08
C THR A 71 3.90 8.32 11.93
N TYR A 72 4.69 7.44 11.30
CA TYR A 72 5.63 6.53 11.95
C TYR A 72 4.96 5.68 13.04
N SER A 73 3.73 5.23 12.77
CA SER A 73 2.88 4.51 13.71
C SER A 73 2.15 3.36 12.99
N GLU A 74 1.91 2.27 13.70
CA GLU A 74 1.30 1.04 13.16
C GLU A 74 0.20 0.54 14.08
N VAL A 75 -0.87 0.01 13.51
CA VAL A 75 -1.91 -0.68 14.28
C VAL A 75 -1.38 -2.06 14.67
N VAL A 76 -1.53 -2.45 15.93
CA VAL A 76 -0.98 -3.72 16.47
C VAL A 76 -2.03 -4.63 17.10
N SER A 77 -3.18 -4.10 17.53
CA SER A 77 -4.36 -4.91 17.87
C SER A 77 -5.63 -4.18 17.46
N VAL A 78 -6.64 -4.96 17.07
CA VAL A 78 -7.99 -4.51 16.77
C VAL A 78 -8.93 -5.52 17.40
N ASP A 79 -9.69 -5.05 18.37
CA ASP A 79 -10.67 -5.84 19.11
C ASP A 79 -12.04 -5.13 19.04
N GLY A 80 -13.11 -5.85 19.37
CA GLY A 80 -14.46 -5.33 19.33
C GLY A 80 -15.16 -5.52 17.97
N SER A 81 -16.22 -4.74 17.75
CA SER A 81 -17.10 -4.89 16.60
C SER A 81 -17.53 -3.53 16.06
N VAL A 82 -18.26 -3.54 14.94
CA VAL A 82 -18.78 -2.33 14.30
C VAL A 82 -19.44 -1.40 15.32
N GLY A 83 -19.07 -0.11 15.27
CA GLY A 83 -19.53 0.90 16.23
C GLY A 83 -18.64 1.07 17.47
N ASP A 84 -17.90 0.04 17.89
CA ASP A 84 -17.01 0.08 19.06
C ASP A 84 -15.74 -0.78 18.87
N TYR A 85 -14.94 -0.40 17.88
CA TYR A 85 -13.61 -0.98 17.72
C TYR A 85 -12.65 -0.36 18.72
N LYS A 86 -12.00 -1.23 19.47
CA LYS A 86 -10.89 -0.91 20.35
C LYS A 86 -9.58 -1.21 19.63
N VAL A 87 -8.83 -0.16 19.30
CA VAL A 87 -7.62 -0.28 18.48
C VAL A 87 -6.41 0.18 19.25
N VAL A 88 -5.35 -0.63 19.26
CA VAL A 88 -4.05 -0.27 19.83
C VAL A 88 -3.10 0.14 18.71
N VAL A 89 -2.58 1.36 18.79
CA VAL A 89 -1.62 1.92 17.84
C VAL A 89 -0.25 2.03 18.51
N LYS A 90 0.73 1.33 17.93
CA LYS A 90 2.15 1.45 18.29
C LYS A 90 2.76 2.66 17.60
N ARG A 91 3.25 3.62 18.38
CA ARG A 91 4.03 4.76 17.88
C ARG A 91 5.52 4.43 17.96
N LYS A 92 6.20 4.38 16.83
CA LYS A 92 7.64 4.11 16.77
C LYS A 92 8.42 5.35 17.26
N PRO A 93 9.55 5.19 17.98
CA PRO A 93 10.34 6.34 18.41
C PRO A 93 11.01 6.99 17.21
N ARG A 94 10.65 8.25 16.91
CA ARG A 94 11.38 9.07 15.92
C ARG A 94 12.76 9.51 16.41
N TYR A 95 12.97 9.41 17.73
CA TYR A 95 14.00 10.06 18.52
C TYR A 95 13.98 11.59 18.40
N VAL A 96 12.80 12.12 18.08
CA VAL A 96 12.52 13.53 17.84
C VAL A 96 11.09 13.82 18.31
N ARG A 97 10.96 14.81 19.20
CA ARG A 97 9.69 15.33 19.70
C ARG A 97 8.99 16.13 18.61
N GLU A 98 7.86 15.61 18.13
CA GLU A 98 7.13 16.13 16.97
C GLU A 98 6.55 17.54 17.22
N ASP A 99 6.23 17.88 18.46
CA ASP A 99 5.68 19.16 18.91
C ASP A 99 6.72 20.29 18.92
N LEU A 100 8.01 19.97 19.06
CA LEU A 100 9.10 20.94 19.13
C LEU A 100 9.87 21.08 17.81
N CYS A 101 9.84 20.05 16.96
CA CYS A 101 10.57 20.05 15.70
C CYS A 101 9.90 20.94 14.65
N VAL A 102 10.66 21.86 14.06
CA VAL A 102 10.19 22.74 12.96
C VAL A 102 10.73 22.36 11.59
N GLY A 103 11.51 21.28 11.49
CA GLY A 103 12.07 20.82 10.21
C GLY A 103 13.06 21.80 9.57
N CYS A 104 13.92 22.44 10.37
CA CYS A 104 14.95 23.39 9.89
C CYS A 104 16.17 22.74 9.21
N LEU A 105 16.30 21.41 9.29
CA LEU A 105 17.34 20.58 8.67
C LEU A 105 18.77 20.75 9.19
N GLN A 106 19.04 21.72 10.08
CA GLN A 106 20.39 21.95 10.65
C GLN A 106 21.02 20.69 11.27
N CYS A 107 20.21 19.86 11.91
CA CYS A 107 20.67 18.61 12.53
C CYS A 107 21.14 17.55 11.50
N ILE A 108 20.67 17.63 10.25
CA ILE A 108 21.11 16.80 9.12
C ILE A 108 22.48 17.29 8.63
N ASP A 109 22.64 18.61 8.52
CA ASP A 109 23.88 19.23 8.06
C ASP A 109 25.04 18.98 9.03
N THR A 110 24.78 19.10 10.35
CA THR A 110 25.80 18.92 11.38
C THR A 110 26.09 17.47 11.74
N CYS A 111 25.33 16.51 11.20
CA CYS A 111 25.55 15.09 11.47
C CYS A 111 27.00 14.68 11.19
N VAL A 112 27.59 13.84 12.05
CA VAL A 112 29.00 13.39 11.94
C VAL A 112 29.32 12.72 10.60
N PHE A 113 28.31 12.19 9.92
CA PHE A 113 28.41 11.75 8.54
C PHE A 113 28.45 12.98 7.63
N LYS A 114 29.66 13.33 7.17
CA LYS A 114 29.87 14.45 6.21
C LYS A 114 29.04 14.21 4.94
N GLU A 115 29.21 13.05 4.34
CA GLU A 115 28.46 12.59 3.17
C GLU A 115 27.36 11.59 3.56
N PRO A 116 26.23 11.55 2.84
CA PRO A 116 25.24 10.49 2.95
C PRO A 116 25.85 9.10 2.67
N LYS A 117 25.46 8.08 3.44
CA LYS A 117 26.05 6.72 3.34
C LYS A 117 25.05 5.56 3.30
N PHE A 118 23.82 5.79 3.74
CA PHE A 118 22.79 4.75 3.87
C PHE A 118 21.86 4.81 2.67
N ASP A 119 21.27 3.69 2.25
CA ASP A 119 20.34 3.72 1.12
C ASP A 119 19.14 4.61 1.40
N ASP A 120 18.73 5.37 0.40
CA ASP A 120 17.53 6.20 0.45
C ASP A 120 16.35 5.42 -0.15
N GLU A 121 15.50 4.91 0.72
CA GLU A 121 14.36 4.06 0.35
C GLU A 121 13.33 4.83 -0.48
N PHE A 122 13.15 6.14 -0.22
CA PHE A 122 12.22 6.97 -0.99
C PHE A 122 12.69 7.14 -2.45
N ASN A 123 14.01 7.21 -2.64
CA ASN A 123 14.66 7.31 -3.94
C ASN A 123 15.07 5.95 -4.53
N MET A 124 14.47 4.84 -4.07
CA MET A 124 14.71 3.49 -4.61
C MET A 124 16.19 3.05 -4.56
N GLY A 125 16.98 3.59 -3.61
CA GLY A 125 18.42 3.31 -3.49
C GLY A 125 19.29 4.00 -4.55
N LEU A 126 18.74 4.89 -5.37
CA LEU A 126 19.50 5.67 -6.36
C LEU A 126 20.36 6.76 -5.72
N SER A 127 20.02 7.19 -4.52
CA SER A 127 20.81 8.09 -3.68
C SER A 127 21.10 7.47 -2.32
N LYS A 128 22.00 8.12 -1.59
CA LYS A 128 22.25 7.83 -0.18
C LYS A 128 21.65 8.92 0.69
N ARG A 129 21.24 8.57 1.92
CA ARG A 129 20.82 9.48 3.00
C ARG A 129 21.75 9.40 4.22
N LYS A 130 21.59 10.37 5.13
CA LYS A 130 22.22 10.36 6.46
C LYS A 130 21.30 9.65 7.48
N PRO A 131 21.80 9.25 8.67
CA PRO A 131 20.98 8.61 9.69
C PRO A 131 19.83 9.48 10.22
N ILE A 132 20.04 10.79 10.31
CA ILE A 132 18.98 11.75 10.58
C ILE A 132 18.55 12.37 9.25
N TYR A 133 17.27 12.28 8.92
CA TYR A 133 16.79 12.64 7.59
C TYR A 133 15.32 13.09 7.61
N ILE A 134 14.89 13.65 6.48
CA ILE A 134 13.48 13.82 6.13
C ILE A 134 13.25 13.00 4.84
N PRO A 135 12.16 12.21 4.71
CA PRO A 135 12.02 11.30 3.57
C PRO A 135 12.05 11.99 2.21
N PHE A 136 11.44 13.18 2.11
CA PHE A 136 11.52 14.04 0.94
C PHE A 136 11.19 15.51 1.33
N PRO A 137 11.52 16.51 0.51
CA PRO A 137 11.42 17.92 0.90
C PRO A 137 10.01 18.40 1.31
N GLN A 138 8.96 17.84 0.70
CA GLN A 138 7.56 18.18 0.94
C GLN A 138 6.86 17.19 1.90
N ALA A 139 7.64 16.40 2.65
CA ALA A 139 7.11 15.44 3.62
C ALA A 139 6.16 16.10 4.65
N THR A 140 5.11 15.37 5.03
CA THR A 140 4.13 15.79 6.02
C THR A 140 3.92 14.69 7.06
N PRO A 141 4.15 14.96 8.36
CA PRO A 141 4.61 16.24 8.91
C PRO A 141 6.06 16.54 8.54
N LYS A 142 6.43 17.84 8.54
CA LYS A 142 7.80 18.29 8.26
C LYS A 142 8.71 18.10 9.49
N VAL A 143 8.88 16.85 9.90
CA VAL A 143 9.62 16.44 11.10
C VAL A 143 10.70 15.44 10.68
N VAL A 144 11.92 15.65 11.15
CA VAL A 144 13.04 14.73 10.89
C VAL A 144 12.87 13.44 11.69
N VAL A 145 13.44 12.36 11.18
CA VAL A 145 13.48 11.05 11.84
C VAL A 145 14.93 10.60 11.95
N ILE A 146 15.27 9.93 13.06
CA ILE A 146 16.58 9.31 13.26
C ILE A 146 16.42 7.80 13.07
N ASP A 147 17.15 7.25 12.12
CA ASP A 147 17.22 5.82 11.85
C ASP A 147 18.07 5.13 12.95
N PRO A 148 17.46 4.25 13.79
CA PRO A 148 18.19 3.56 14.85
C PRO A 148 19.25 2.59 14.31
N GLU A 149 19.05 2.02 13.12
CA GLU A 149 19.97 1.04 12.52
C GLU A 149 21.20 1.70 11.88
N ALA A 150 21.11 3.00 11.58
CA ALA A 150 22.19 3.80 10.99
C ALA A 150 22.89 4.72 12.00
N CYS A 151 22.19 5.20 13.04
CA CYS A 151 22.70 6.20 13.97
C CYS A 151 23.73 5.63 14.95
N ILE A 152 24.96 6.18 14.92
CA ILE A 152 26.06 5.77 15.82
C ILE A 152 25.67 5.90 17.30
N GLN A 153 24.91 6.95 17.66
CA GLN A 153 24.51 7.17 19.05
C GLN A 153 23.57 6.07 19.55
N LEU A 154 22.57 5.70 18.75
CA LEU A 154 21.58 4.69 19.13
C LEU A 154 22.19 3.29 19.14
N LYS A 155 23.14 3.01 18.24
CA LYS A 155 23.82 1.70 18.19
C LYS A 155 24.89 1.49 19.26
N THR A 156 25.70 2.51 19.53
CA THR A 156 26.94 2.34 20.30
C THR A 156 27.07 3.27 21.50
N GLY A 157 26.24 4.32 21.58
CA GLY A 157 26.35 5.36 22.59
C GLY A 157 27.55 6.32 22.45
N LYS A 158 28.41 6.14 21.43
CA LYS A 158 29.72 6.83 21.29
C LYS A 158 29.74 7.90 20.18
N CYS A 159 28.63 8.60 19.95
CA CYS A 159 28.59 9.68 18.96
C CYS A 159 28.96 11.03 19.59
N LYS A 160 29.46 11.97 18.77
CA LYS A 160 29.68 13.36 19.20
C LYS A 160 28.38 14.15 19.41
N LYS A 161 27.22 13.60 19.01
CA LYS A 161 25.89 14.23 19.17
C LYS A 161 25.79 15.66 18.61
N SER A 162 26.51 15.97 17.54
CA SER A 162 26.46 17.29 16.87
C SER A 162 25.06 17.69 16.40
N CYS A 163 24.21 16.72 16.06
CA CYS A 163 22.80 16.96 15.75
C CYS A 163 22.01 17.47 16.97
N LEU A 164 22.31 16.97 18.17
CA LEU A 164 21.72 17.42 19.44
C LEU A 164 22.17 18.85 19.76
N GLU A 165 23.47 19.14 19.61
CA GLU A 165 24.04 20.49 19.79
C GLU A 165 23.39 21.51 18.87
N ALA A 166 23.19 21.15 17.59
CA ALA A 166 22.50 22.00 16.62
C ALA A 166 21.00 22.22 16.94
N CYS A 167 20.41 21.37 17.78
CA CYS A 167 18.99 21.42 18.15
C CYS A 167 18.75 21.95 19.57
N VAL A 168 19.77 22.49 20.26
CA VAL A 168 19.68 22.88 21.68
C VAL A 168 18.56 23.88 21.97
N GLU A 169 18.36 24.89 21.11
CA GLU A 169 17.32 25.91 21.32
C GLU A 169 15.90 25.33 21.34
N ARG A 170 15.65 24.31 20.51
CA ARG A 170 14.34 23.64 20.42
C ARG A 170 14.24 22.45 21.37
N GLY A 171 15.37 21.81 21.68
CA GLY A 171 15.42 20.59 22.46
C GLY A 171 14.60 19.45 21.86
N ALA A 172 14.45 19.38 20.53
CA ALA A 172 13.52 18.42 19.92
C ALA A 172 14.10 17.00 19.85
N ILE A 173 15.41 16.82 19.77
CA ILE A 173 16.04 15.48 19.66
C ILE A 173 16.07 14.81 21.03
N ASP A 174 15.57 13.58 21.09
CA ASP A 174 15.50 12.75 22.29
C ASP A 174 15.89 11.31 21.94
N PHE A 175 17.13 10.91 22.28
CA PHE A 175 17.63 9.56 22.01
C PHE A 175 17.07 8.49 22.97
N ASP A 176 16.47 8.91 24.08
CA ASP A 176 15.89 8.00 25.08
C ASP A 176 14.39 7.76 24.84
N GLN A 177 13.83 8.36 23.77
CA GLN A 177 12.45 8.14 23.35
C GLN A 177 12.17 6.65 23.13
N LYS A 178 11.13 6.14 23.78
CA LYS A 178 10.66 4.76 23.62
C LYS A 178 9.43 4.70 22.73
N GLU A 179 9.15 3.51 22.21
CA GLU A 179 7.85 3.23 21.59
C GLU A 179 6.73 3.42 22.63
N THR A 180 5.61 3.98 22.17
CA THR A 180 4.39 4.12 22.98
C THR A 180 3.24 3.36 22.35
N TYR A 181 2.27 2.96 23.16
CA TYR A 181 1.07 2.25 22.74
C TYR A 181 -0.13 3.11 23.14
N GLU A 182 -0.86 3.58 22.14
CA GLU A 182 -2.04 4.44 22.32
C GLU A 182 -3.29 3.62 21.99
N GLU A 183 -4.24 3.59 22.91
CA GLU A 183 -5.52 2.93 22.72
C GLU A 183 -6.56 3.95 22.25
N ILE A 184 -7.25 3.64 21.15
CA ILE A 184 -8.31 4.48 20.60
C ILE A 184 -9.59 3.67 20.38
N HIS A 185 -10.72 4.36 20.56
CA HIS A 185 -12.05 3.82 20.24
C HIS A 185 -12.56 4.44 18.93
N VAL A 186 -12.97 3.61 17.98
CA VAL A 186 -13.48 4.05 16.67
C VAL A 186 -14.69 3.22 16.24
N GLY A 187 -15.68 3.87 15.62
CA GLY A 187 -16.86 3.14 15.12
C GLY A 187 -16.65 2.36 13.82
N SER A 188 -15.65 2.77 13.01
CA SER A 188 -15.37 2.16 11.71
C SER A 188 -13.92 2.38 11.30
N ILE A 189 -13.43 1.52 10.39
CA ILE A 189 -12.04 1.43 9.95
C ILE A 189 -11.99 1.42 8.42
N ILE A 190 -11.10 2.22 7.82
CA ILE A 190 -10.80 2.23 6.39
C ILE A 190 -9.35 1.81 6.19
N ILE A 191 -9.13 0.70 5.50
CA ILE A 191 -7.80 0.15 5.20
C ILE A 191 -7.37 0.62 3.81
N ALA A 192 -6.24 1.33 3.77
CA ALA A 192 -5.71 1.99 2.59
C ALA A 192 -4.18 1.82 2.47
N THR A 193 -3.68 0.61 2.77
CA THR A 193 -2.25 0.28 2.93
C THR A 193 -1.44 0.23 1.62
N GLY A 194 -2.10 0.45 0.49
CA GLY A 194 -1.43 0.56 -0.82
C GLY A 194 -0.94 -0.78 -1.36
N PHE A 195 0.27 -0.79 -1.89
CA PHE A 195 0.86 -1.89 -2.66
C PHE A 195 2.38 -1.86 -2.53
N GLN A 196 3.04 -2.89 -3.04
CA GLN A 196 4.48 -2.86 -3.37
C GLN A 196 4.69 -3.13 -4.86
N THR A 197 5.82 -2.70 -5.40
CA THR A 197 6.20 -3.05 -6.77
C THR A 197 6.76 -4.47 -6.85
N PHE A 198 6.42 -5.19 -7.92
CA PHE A 198 7.01 -6.49 -8.22
C PHE A 198 8.54 -6.44 -8.25
N ASP A 199 9.21 -7.42 -7.64
CA ASP A 199 10.66 -7.55 -7.71
C ASP A 199 11.11 -8.24 -9.02
N PRO A 200 11.69 -7.49 -9.98
CA PRO A 200 12.08 -8.05 -11.27
C PRO A 200 13.28 -9.00 -11.20
N ARG A 201 13.95 -9.16 -10.05
CA ARG A 201 14.97 -10.22 -9.85
C ARG A 201 14.39 -11.62 -10.01
N ARG A 202 13.06 -11.78 -9.83
CA ARG A 202 12.32 -13.01 -10.11
C ARG A 202 12.21 -13.33 -11.61
N MET A 203 12.59 -12.40 -12.48
CA MET A 203 12.64 -12.56 -13.94
C MET A 203 14.07 -12.30 -14.45
N PRO A 204 15.02 -13.23 -14.19
CA PRO A 204 16.44 -13.02 -14.47
C PRO A 204 16.75 -12.75 -15.95
N GLN A 205 15.88 -13.16 -16.88
CA GLN A 205 16.01 -12.89 -18.30
C GLN A 205 16.01 -11.40 -18.66
N TYR A 206 15.49 -10.53 -17.79
CA TYR A 206 15.53 -9.08 -17.98
C TYR A 206 16.76 -8.41 -17.34
N GLY A 207 17.59 -9.18 -16.63
CA GLY A 207 18.90 -8.74 -16.17
C GLY A 207 18.90 -7.62 -15.12
N TYR A 208 17.78 -7.39 -14.43
CA TYR A 208 17.75 -6.44 -13.32
C TYR A 208 18.67 -6.89 -12.17
N GLY A 209 19.50 -5.97 -11.67
CA GLY A 209 20.54 -6.25 -10.69
C GLY A 209 21.82 -6.87 -11.27
N LYS A 210 21.78 -7.43 -12.50
CA LYS A 210 22.95 -7.88 -13.25
C LYS A 210 23.53 -6.75 -14.10
N TYR A 211 22.68 -6.10 -14.90
CA TYR A 211 23.08 -5.03 -15.80
C TYR A 211 22.81 -3.66 -15.15
N PRO A 212 23.80 -2.75 -15.11
CA PRO A 212 23.67 -1.47 -14.43
C PRO A 212 22.70 -0.50 -15.13
N ASN A 213 22.35 -0.73 -16.39
CA ASN A 213 21.46 0.15 -17.15
C ASN A 213 20.02 -0.37 -17.26
N VAL A 214 19.65 -1.35 -16.43
CA VAL A 214 18.27 -1.81 -16.27
C VAL A 214 17.68 -1.17 -15.01
N TYR A 215 16.54 -0.50 -15.17
CA TYR A 215 15.81 0.20 -14.11
C TYR A 215 14.37 -0.29 -14.05
N THR A 216 13.71 -0.11 -12.91
CA THR A 216 12.25 -0.19 -12.78
C THR A 216 11.60 1.13 -13.17
N THR A 217 10.31 1.11 -13.45
CA THR A 217 9.55 2.35 -13.67
C THR A 217 9.64 3.29 -12.48
N LEU A 218 9.60 2.80 -11.24
CA LEU A 218 9.67 3.65 -10.06
C LEU A 218 11.05 4.28 -9.87
N GLU A 219 12.14 3.59 -10.20
CA GLU A 219 13.47 4.21 -10.26
C GLU A 219 13.51 5.36 -11.28
N VAL A 220 12.94 5.15 -12.48
CA VAL A 220 12.90 6.20 -13.51
C VAL A 220 12.00 7.36 -13.09
N GLU A 221 10.88 7.14 -12.39
CA GLU A 221 10.09 8.22 -11.76
C GLU A 221 10.96 9.10 -10.87
N ARG A 222 11.86 8.50 -10.08
CA ARG A 222 12.78 9.26 -9.24
C ARG A 222 13.81 10.02 -10.05
N LEU A 223 14.31 9.46 -11.16
CA LEU A 223 15.26 10.16 -12.06
C LEU A 223 14.63 11.38 -12.75
N VAL A 224 13.39 11.27 -13.24
CA VAL A 224 12.70 12.39 -13.90
C VAL A 224 12.22 13.45 -12.91
N ASN A 225 12.05 13.10 -11.63
CA ASN A 225 11.54 14.01 -10.63
C ASN A 225 12.54 15.13 -10.32
N ALA A 226 12.09 16.39 -10.36
CA ALA A 226 12.94 17.56 -10.08
C ALA A 226 13.52 17.57 -8.66
N SER A 227 12.81 17.01 -7.68
CA SER A 227 13.29 16.79 -6.29
C SER A 227 13.90 15.40 -6.09
N GLY A 228 14.16 14.68 -7.19
CA GLY A 228 14.83 13.39 -7.21
C GLY A 228 16.34 13.47 -7.07
N PRO A 229 17.02 12.32 -7.01
CA PRO A 229 18.45 12.24 -6.72
C PRO A 229 19.34 12.85 -7.81
N THR A 230 18.83 12.97 -9.04
CA THR A 230 19.52 13.55 -10.20
C THR A 230 19.00 14.94 -10.58
N GLY A 231 18.15 15.55 -9.75
CA GLY A 231 17.58 16.87 -10.02
C GLY A 231 16.72 16.93 -11.29
N GLY A 232 16.05 15.83 -11.63
CA GLY A 232 15.24 15.70 -12.85
C GLY A 232 15.99 15.29 -14.11
N GLN A 233 17.30 15.00 -14.01
CA GLN A 233 18.07 14.54 -15.15
C GLN A 233 17.96 13.02 -15.31
N VAL A 234 17.48 12.57 -16.46
CA VAL A 234 17.46 11.15 -16.83
C VAL A 234 18.86 10.74 -17.29
N VAL A 235 19.62 10.14 -16.37
CA VAL A 235 20.97 9.65 -16.62
C VAL A 235 21.07 8.18 -16.23
N THR A 236 21.96 7.45 -16.90
CA THR A 236 22.35 6.10 -16.51
C THR A 236 23.22 6.14 -15.24
N ARG A 237 23.45 4.99 -14.59
CA ARG A 237 24.21 4.85 -13.34
C ARG A 237 25.67 5.29 -13.50
N ASP A 238 26.19 5.28 -14.72
CA ASP A 238 27.50 5.81 -15.11
C ASP A 238 27.47 7.29 -15.55
N GLY A 239 26.33 7.98 -15.38
CA GLY A 239 26.19 9.43 -15.56
C GLY A 239 25.97 9.90 -17.00
N ARG A 240 25.76 8.98 -17.95
CA ARG A 240 25.50 9.34 -19.35
C ARG A 240 24.01 9.59 -19.59
N VAL A 241 23.71 10.55 -20.47
CA VAL A 241 22.34 10.73 -20.98
C VAL A 241 22.07 9.63 -22.02
N PRO A 242 21.04 8.78 -21.84
CA PRO A 242 20.76 7.70 -22.78
C PRO A 242 20.20 8.28 -24.09
N LYS A 243 20.67 7.76 -25.23
CA LYS A 243 20.18 8.12 -26.57
C LYS A 243 19.13 7.16 -27.09
N SER A 244 19.13 5.91 -26.62
CA SER A 244 18.05 4.95 -26.89
C SER A 244 17.56 4.28 -25.59
N VAL A 245 16.23 4.25 -25.40
CA VAL A 245 15.58 3.71 -24.20
C VAL A 245 14.48 2.73 -24.58
N GLY A 246 14.47 1.55 -23.94
CA GLY A 246 13.42 0.56 -24.14
C GLY A 246 12.61 0.32 -22.87
N ILE A 247 11.28 0.43 -22.96
CA ILE A 247 10.36 0.16 -21.86
C ILE A 247 9.65 -1.17 -22.10
N ILE A 248 9.85 -2.14 -21.20
CA ILE A 248 9.25 -3.47 -21.29
C ILE A 248 7.97 -3.51 -20.45
N LEU A 249 6.84 -3.77 -21.08
CA LEU A 249 5.56 -3.90 -20.37
C LEU A 249 5.37 -5.29 -19.76
N CYS A 250 4.41 -5.38 -18.84
CA CYS A 250 3.98 -6.64 -18.21
C CYS A 250 5.11 -7.38 -17.45
N VAL A 251 6.05 -6.65 -16.83
CA VAL A 251 7.09 -7.27 -16.00
C VAL A 251 6.47 -7.64 -14.65
N GLY A 252 6.34 -8.94 -14.36
CA GLY A 252 5.64 -9.44 -13.17
C GLY A 252 4.12 -9.24 -13.21
N SER A 253 3.52 -9.29 -14.41
CA SER A 253 2.06 -9.24 -14.60
C SER A 253 1.68 -9.98 -15.87
N ARG A 254 0.48 -10.56 -15.90
CA ARG A 254 -0.01 -11.40 -17.01
C ARG A 254 0.98 -12.51 -17.36
N ASP A 255 1.51 -13.16 -16.33
CA ASP A 255 2.52 -14.20 -16.45
C ASP A 255 2.22 -15.36 -15.50
N GLU A 256 2.16 -16.57 -16.04
CA GLU A 256 1.81 -17.80 -15.31
C GLU A 256 2.86 -18.23 -14.28
N ASN A 257 4.12 -17.81 -14.46
CA ASN A 257 5.22 -18.16 -13.55
C ASN A 257 5.37 -17.14 -12.40
N THR A 258 4.70 -16.00 -12.50
CA THR A 258 4.74 -14.93 -11.50
C THR A 258 3.31 -14.53 -11.14
N ASN A 259 2.79 -13.44 -11.70
CA ASN A 259 1.47 -12.90 -11.38
C ASN A 259 0.55 -12.98 -12.60
N ARG A 260 -0.56 -13.71 -12.47
CA ARG A 260 -1.54 -13.94 -13.55
C ARG A 260 -2.36 -12.69 -13.89
N TRP A 261 -2.52 -11.76 -12.95
CA TRP A 261 -3.33 -10.57 -13.14
C TRP A 261 -2.63 -9.47 -13.95
N CYS A 262 -3.43 -8.52 -14.42
CA CYS A 262 -2.93 -7.28 -15.00
C CYS A 262 -2.82 -6.20 -13.93
N SER A 263 -1.66 -5.54 -13.86
CA SER A 263 -1.43 -4.43 -12.93
C SER A 263 -2.06 -3.10 -13.33
N ARG A 264 -2.82 -3.07 -14.44
CA ARG A 264 -3.70 -1.99 -14.92
C ARG A 264 -3.05 -0.64 -15.28
N VAL A 265 -2.03 -0.19 -14.55
CA VAL A 265 -1.41 1.13 -14.71
C VAL A 265 -0.15 1.12 -15.56
N CYS A 266 0.54 -0.03 -15.69
CA CYS A 266 1.87 -0.12 -16.31
C CYS A 266 1.92 0.41 -17.74
N CYS A 267 0.85 0.23 -18.52
CA CYS A 267 0.76 0.79 -19.88
C CYS A 267 0.79 2.33 -19.84
N MET A 268 -0.09 2.95 -19.05
CA MET A 268 -0.19 4.40 -18.95
C MET A 268 1.03 5.04 -18.28
N THR A 269 1.59 4.41 -17.25
CA THR A 269 2.87 4.84 -16.65
C THR A 269 3.99 4.82 -17.69
N SER A 270 4.03 3.81 -18.56
CA SER A 270 5.06 3.71 -19.59
C SER A 270 4.89 4.74 -20.70
N LEU A 271 3.64 5.04 -21.12
CA LEU A 271 3.37 6.15 -22.04
C LEU A 271 3.82 7.48 -21.44
N LYS A 272 3.51 7.71 -20.16
CA LYS A 272 3.93 8.90 -19.43
C LYS A 272 5.45 9.00 -19.38
N LEU A 273 6.14 7.94 -18.96
CA LEU A 273 7.60 7.94 -18.87
C LEU A 273 8.25 8.07 -20.25
N ALA A 274 7.69 7.47 -21.30
CA ALA A 274 8.20 7.64 -22.66
C ALA A 274 8.13 9.10 -23.11
N HIS A 275 7.01 9.78 -22.86
CA HIS A 275 6.87 11.22 -23.08
C HIS A 275 7.94 12.01 -22.33
N LEU A 276 8.10 11.77 -21.03
CA LEU A 276 9.05 12.52 -20.19
C LEU A 276 10.50 12.26 -20.53
N ILE A 277 10.88 11.00 -20.78
CA ILE A 277 12.22 10.64 -21.22
C ILE A 277 12.54 11.37 -22.52
N LYS A 278 11.62 11.34 -23.49
CA LYS A 278 11.82 12.02 -24.78
C LYS A 278 11.93 13.53 -24.62
N GLU A 279 11.10 14.15 -23.78
CA GLU A 279 11.15 15.58 -23.44
C GLU A 279 12.50 15.98 -22.83
N HIS A 280 13.04 15.16 -21.92
CA HIS A 280 14.25 15.50 -21.15
C HIS A 280 15.56 15.15 -21.87
N THR A 281 15.58 14.07 -22.67
CA THR A 281 16.82 13.55 -23.27
C THR A 281 16.86 13.63 -24.80
N GLY A 282 15.71 13.77 -25.47
CA GLY A 282 15.60 13.62 -26.91
C GLY A 282 15.87 12.20 -27.43
N ALA A 283 15.88 11.19 -26.54
CA ALA A 283 16.18 9.81 -26.91
C ALA A 283 15.15 9.19 -27.86
N GLU A 284 15.59 8.19 -28.63
CA GLU A 284 14.69 7.24 -29.28
C GLU A 284 14.12 6.29 -28.23
N VAL A 285 12.80 6.30 -28.08
CA VAL A 285 12.11 5.48 -27.07
C VAL A 285 11.32 4.37 -27.75
N PHE A 286 11.48 3.15 -27.23
CA PHE A 286 10.79 1.94 -27.67
C PHE A 286 9.90 1.43 -26.53
N ILE A 287 8.65 1.09 -26.80
CA ILE A 287 7.75 0.41 -25.87
C ILE A 287 7.46 -0.99 -26.41
N PHE A 288 7.85 -2.01 -25.64
CA PHE A 288 7.61 -3.42 -25.94
C PHE A 288 6.38 -3.91 -25.19
N TYR A 289 5.33 -4.30 -25.93
CA TYR A 289 4.02 -4.57 -25.35
C TYR A 289 3.31 -5.77 -25.99
N ILE A 290 2.35 -6.34 -25.25
CA ILE A 290 1.43 -7.37 -25.77
C ILE A 290 0.15 -6.68 -26.26
N ASP A 291 -0.50 -5.95 -25.35
CA ASP A 291 -1.70 -5.14 -25.60
C ASP A 291 -1.53 -3.78 -24.93
N MET A 292 -1.94 -2.71 -25.60
CA MET A 292 -1.97 -1.38 -25.00
C MET A 292 -3.29 -1.21 -24.24
N ARG A 293 -3.24 -1.09 -22.92
CA ARG A 293 -4.44 -0.96 -22.06
C ARG A 293 -4.64 0.48 -21.62
N ALA A 294 -5.01 1.33 -22.58
CA ALA A 294 -5.32 2.73 -22.37
C ALA A 294 -6.81 2.94 -22.05
N ALA A 295 -7.32 2.21 -21.05
CA ALA A 295 -8.74 2.24 -20.66
C ALA A 295 -9.01 3.29 -19.58
N GLY A 296 -9.60 4.41 -19.98
CA GLY A 296 -9.92 5.54 -19.11
C GLY A 296 -10.25 6.79 -19.94
N LYS A 297 -10.83 7.83 -19.31
CA LYS A 297 -11.11 9.09 -20.01
C LYS A 297 -9.80 9.78 -20.39
N GLY A 298 -9.58 10.04 -21.68
CA GLY A 298 -8.36 10.69 -22.18
C GLY A 298 -7.16 9.76 -22.34
N TYR A 299 -7.31 8.45 -22.09
CA TYR A 299 -6.17 7.53 -22.08
C TYR A 299 -5.76 7.11 -23.49
N GLU A 300 -6.74 6.81 -24.35
CA GLU A 300 -6.49 6.51 -25.76
C GLU A 300 -5.92 7.73 -26.48
N GLU A 301 -6.46 8.91 -26.21
CA GLU A 301 -5.96 10.17 -26.76
C GLU A 301 -4.52 10.46 -26.31
N PHE A 302 -4.19 10.11 -25.06
CA PHE A 302 -2.81 10.20 -24.57
C PHE A 302 -1.89 9.18 -25.24
N TYR A 303 -2.36 7.95 -25.48
CA TYR A 303 -1.62 6.97 -26.28
C TYR A 303 -1.34 7.48 -27.70
N GLN A 304 -2.36 8.00 -28.39
CA GLN A 304 -2.22 8.59 -29.73
C GLN A 304 -1.24 9.77 -29.73
N ARG A 305 -1.27 10.61 -28.70
CA ARG A 305 -0.30 11.71 -28.53
C ARG A 305 1.13 11.17 -28.48
N VAL A 306 1.41 10.21 -27.60
CA VAL A 306 2.77 9.64 -27.45
C VAL A 306 3.23 8.92 -28.72
N LEU A 307 2.30 8.31 -29.47
CA LEU A 307 2.58 7.75 -30.79
C LEU A 307 2.98 8.83 -31.80
N ASN A 308 2.27 9.96 -31.83
CA ASN A 308 2.58 11.10 -32.70
C ASN A 308 3.86 11.85 -32.30
N GLU A 309 4.31 11.70 -31.05
CA GLU A 309 5.62 12.20 -30.60
C GLU A 309 6.79 11.36 -31.15
N GLY A 310 6.51 10.27 -31.89
CA GLY A 310 7.51 9.42 -32.52
C GLY A 310 8.13 8.40 -31.57
N VAL A 311 7.38 7.93 -30.57
CA VAL A 311 7.76 6.76 -29.76
C VAL A 311 7.47 5.49 -30.56
N HIS A 312 8.41 4.54 -30.56
CA HIS A 312 8.28 3.29 -31.29
C HIS A 312 7.52 2.25 -30.47
N PHE A 313 6.43 1.73 -31.02
CA PHE A 313 5.65 0.67 -30.39
C PHE A 313 5.96 -0.67 -31.06
N VAL A 314 6.55 -1.59 -30.30
CA VAL A 314 6.91 -2.93 -30.77
C VAL A 314 5.98 -3.93 -30.11
N ARG A 315 5.06 -4.51 -30.89
CA ARG A 315 4.13 -5.51 -30.38
C ARG A 315 4.82 -6.86 -30.27
N GLY A 316 5.31 -7.16 -29.08
CA GLY A 316 6.05 -8.36 -28.76
C GLY A 316 6.49 -8.39 -27.31
N ARG A 317 6.41 -9.55 -26.68
CA ARG A 317 6.97 -9.76 -25.34
C ARG A 317 8.48 -9.99 -25.49
N VAL A 318 9.29 -9.14 -24.87
CA VAL A 318 10.76 -9.30 -24.88
C VAL A 318 11.12 -10.66 -24.27
N ALA A 319 11.91 -11.43 -25.00
CA ALA A 319 12.39 -12.74 -24.57
C ALA A 319 13.51 -12.61 -23.54
N GLU A 320 14.49 -11.76 -23.81
CA GLU A 320 15.60 -11.47 -22.90
C GLU A 320 16.25 -10.10 -23.17
N ILE A 321 16.96 -9.61 -22.16
CA ILE A 321 17.92 -8.51 -22.26
C ILE A 321 19.33 -9.07 -22.16
N THR A 322 20.21 -8.61 -23.05
CA THR A 322 21.59 -9.07 -23.09
C THR A 322 22.59 -7.97 -23.44
N ASP A 323 23.87 -8.19 -23.20
CA ASP A 323 24.97 -7.24 -23.47
C ASP A 323 25.96 -7.75 -24.53
N TRP A 324 25.76 -8.95 -25.10
CA TRP A 324 26.58 -9.44 -26.21
C TRP A 324 26.10 -8.86 -27.55
N ALA A 325 27.05 -8.29 -28.27
CA ALA A 325 26.85 -7.73 -29.60
C ALA A 325 27.02 -8.80 -30.69
N LEU A 326 26.14 -8.79 -31.70
CA LEU A 326 26.30 -9.51 -32.98
C LEU A 326 26.78 -8.61 -34.11
N ASP A 327 26.55 -7.32 -33.97
CA ASP A 327 26.83 -6.31 -34.97
C ASP A 327 27.54 -5.12 -34.28
N PRO A 328 28.43 -4.38 -34.99
CA PRO A 328 29.10 -3.22 -34.42
C PRO A 328 28.15 -2.16 -33.82
N SER A 329 26.91 -2.06 -34.28
CA SER A 329 25.90 -1.14 -33.73
C SER A 329 25.41 -1.51 -32.32
N GLU A 330 25.66 -2.74 -31.87
CA GLU A 330 25.25 -3.27 -30.56
C GLU A 330 26.38 -3.14 -29.50
N GLU A 331 27.60 -2.84 -29.91
CA GLU A 331 28.76 -2.78 -29.00
C GLU A 331 28.55 -1.74 -27.87
N GLY A 332 28.67 -2.20 -26.63
CA GLY A 332 28.53 -1.34 -25.44
C GLY A 332 27.10 -0.95 -25.06
N LYS A 333 26.09 -1.58 -25.68
CA LYS A 333 24.66 -1.37 -25.41
C LYS A 333 23.99 -2.62 -24.85
N LEU A 334 22.83 -2.44 -24.22
CA LEU A 334 21.91 -3.52 -23.93
C LEU A 334 21.10 -3.86 -25.18
N VAL A 335 20.83 -5.13 -25.44
CA VAL A 335 20.07 -5.58 -26.59
C VAL A 335 18.80 -6.25 -26.12
N ALA A 336 17.64 -5.71 -26.54
CA ALA A 336 16.35 -6.35 -26.35
C ALA A 336 16.07 -7.31 -27.52
N ARG A 337 15.95 -8.61 -27.20
CA ARG A 337 15.53 -9.63 -28.17
C ARG A 337 14.02 -9.83 -28.08
N VAL A 338 13.32 -9.55 -29.16
CA VAL A 338 11.86 -9.58 -29.19
C VAL A 338 11.35 -10.08 -30.54
N GLU A 339 10.31 -10.90 -30.53
CA GLU A 339 9.55 -11.19 -31.74
C GLU A 339 8.56 -10.04 -31.98
N ASP A 340 8.71 -9.33 -33.10
CA ASP A 340 7.76 -8.32 -33.52
C ASP A 340 6.60 -9.01 -34.22
N THR A 341 5.53 -9.25 -33.47
CA THR A 341 4.36 -10.02 -33.92
C THR A 341 3.58 -9.36 -35.06
N ASN A 342 3.79 -8.06 -35.32
CA ASN A 342 3.17 -7.40 -36.46
C ASN A 342 3.89 -7.72 -37.77
N THR A 343 5.20 -8.00 -37.69
CA THR A 343 6.04 -8.27 -38.87
C THR A 343 6.45 -9.74 -38.99
N GLY A 344 6.37 -10.52 -37.92
CA GLY A 344 6.75 -11.93 -37.88
C GLY A 344 8.25 -12.19 -37.80
N PHE A 345 9.05 -11.16 -37.46
CA PHE A 345 10.51 -11.27 -37.36
C PHE A 345 11.01 -11.08 -35.93
N VAL A 346 12.06 -11.83 -35.59
CA VAL A 346 12.82 -11.60 -34.35
C VAL A 346 13.75 -10.42 -34.57
N ARG A 347 13.58 -9.38 -33.76
CA ARG A 347 14.37 -8.15 -33.78
C ARG A 347 15.34 -8.13 -32.59
N ARG A 348 16.50 -7.54 -32.84
CA ARG A 348 17.48 -7.15 -31.83
C ARG A 348 17.52 -5.64 -31.80
N ILE A 349 17.13 -5.03 -30.68
CA ILE A 349 17.08 -3.57 -30.55
C ILE A 349 18.13 -3.12 -29.53
N PRO A 350 19.18 -2.40 -29.96
CA PRO A 350 20.22 -1.90 -29.06
C PRO A 350 19.79 -0.62 -28.33
N LEU A 351 19.98 -0.61 -27.01
CA LEU A 351 19.44 0.32 -26.03
C LEU A 351 20.53 0.76 -25.04
N ASP A 352 20.62 2.05 -24.77
CA ASP A 352 21.51 2.57 -23.72
C ASP A 352 20.91 2.33 -22.32
N MET A 353 19.57 2.32 -22.23
CA MET A 353 18.81 2.11 -21.00
C MET A 353 17.59 1.21 -21.24
N VAL A 354 17.31 0.32 -20.29
CA VAL A 354 16.10 -0.51 -20.26
C VAL A 354 15.29 -0.17 -19.01
N VAL A 355 13.99 0.04 -19.20
CA VAL A 355 13.03 0.32 -18.12
C VAL A 355 12.03 -0.83 -18.04
N LEU A 356 11.92 -1.44 -16.87
CA LEU A 356 10.99 -2.53 -16.59
C LEU A 356 9.72 -1.94 -15.97
N ALA A 357 8.61 -2.03 -16.70
CA ALA A 357 7.29 -1.65 -16.18
C ALA A 357 6.77 -2.75 -15.27
N VAL A 358 7.28 -2.71 -14.03
CA VAL A 358 6.98 -3.65 -12.96
C VAL A 358 5.51 -3.59 -12.56
N GLY A 359 4.96 -4.76 -12.26
CA GLY A 359 3.60 -4.93 -11.76
C GLY A 359 3.42 -4.43 -10.32
N LEU A 360 2.17 -4.41 -9.89
CA LEU A 360 1.78 -4.10 -8.51
C LEU A 360 1.40 -5.40 -7.80
N GLU A 361 1.93 -5.58 -6.60
CA GLU A 361 1.67 -6.69 -5.70
C GLU A 361 1.08 -6.18 -4.38
N PRO A 362 0.31 -7.01 -3.65
CA PRO A 362 -0.06 -6.73 -2.28
C PRO A 362 1.20 -6.49 -1.42
N GLN A 363 1.07 -5.69 -0.37
CA GLN A 363 2.17 -5.49 0.59
C GLN A 363 2.64 -6.84 1.18
N PRO A 364 3.93 -7.00 1.53
CA PRO A 364 4.43 -8.24 2.14
C PRO A 364 3.70 -8.64 3.42
N ASP A 365 3.23 -7.65 4.17
CA ASP A 365 2.50 -7.81 5.43
C ASP A 365 0.98 -7.92 5.24
N ALA A 366 0.46 -8.04 4.01
CA ALA A 366 -0.98 -8.11 3.74
C ALA A 366 -1.69 -9.22 4.52
N LEU A 367 -1.07 -10.40 4.67
CA LEU A 367 -1.63 -11.50 5.49
C LEU A 367 -1.67 -11.18 6.99
N ASN A 368 -0.72 -10.39 7.49
CA ASN A 368 -0.73 -9.95 8.89
C ASN A 368 -1.83 -8.90 9.10
N VAL A 369 -1.96 -7.94 8.17
CA VAL A 369 -3.05 -6.96 8.17
C VAL A 369 -4.40 -7.67 8.07
N GLN A 370 -4.53 -8.67 7.19
CA GLN A 370 -5.73 -9.48 7.06
C GLN A 370 -6.17 -10.07 8.40
N ARG A 371 -5.25 -10.74 9.11
CA ARG A 371 -5.52 -11.34 10.43
C ARG A 371 -5.82 -10.30 11.48
N LEU A 372 -5.07 -9.20 11.49
CA LEU A 372 -5.22 -8.11 12.44
C LEU A 372 -6.61 -7.45 12.37
N PHE A 373 -7.14 -7.24 11.17
CA PHE A 373 -8.45 -6.62 10.96
C PHE A 373 -9.58 -7.64 10.73
N GLY A 374 -9.28 -8.94 10.71
CA GLY A 374 -10.26 -10.00 10.46
C GLY A 374 -10.96 -9.90 9.10
N ILE A 375 -10.26 -9.53 8.03
CA ILE A 375 -10.83 -9.38 6.68
C ILE A 375 -10.46 -10.56 5.75
N GLY A 376 -11.08 -10.62 4.56
CA GLY A 376 -10.74 -11.60 3.52
C GLY A 376 -9.64 -11.11 2.57
N CYS A 377 -8.95 -12.05 1.93
CA CYS A 377 -8.08 -11.79 0.78
C CYS A 377 -8.56 -12.60 -0.43
N SER A 378 -8.40 -12.03 -1.64
CA SER A 378 -8.59 -12.77 -2.89
C SER A 378 -7.45 -13.76 -3.12
N MET A 379 -7.61 -14.64 -4.12
CA MET A 379 -6.55 -15.58 -4.52
C MET A 379 -5.25 -14.87 -4.97
N ASP A 380 -5.35 -13.60 -5.38
CA ASP A 380 -4.22 -12.77 -5.80
C ASP A 380 -3.52 -12.07 -4.60
N GLY A 381 -4.04 -12.27 -3.38
CA GLY A 381 -3.47 -11.73 -2.14
C GLY A 381 -3.87 -10.29 -1.81
N PHE A 382 -4.66 -9.62 -2.65
CA PHE A 382 -5.27 -8.33 -2.34
C PHE A 382 -6.48 -8.51 -1.41
N PHE A 383 -6.89 -7.45 -0.70
CA PHE A 383 -8.05 -7.52 0.19
C PHE A 383 -9.36 -7.67 -0.59
N LEU A 384 -10.24 -8.50 -0.05
CA LEU A 384 -11.50 -8.89 -0.67
C LEU A 384 -12.64 -7.96 -0.24
N GLU A 385 -13.33 -7.42 -1.23
CA GLU A 385 -14.57 -6.68 -1.06
C GLU A 385 -15.78 -7.60 -0.79
N LYS A 386 -16.86 -7.05 -0.25
CA LYS A 386 -18.11 -7.78 0.02
C LYS A 386 -18.81 -8.22 -1.26
N HIS A 387 -18.82 -7.36 -2.29
CA HIS A 387 -19.35 -7.73 -3.60
C HIS A 387 -18.72 -6.87 -4.71
N PRO A 388 -18.18 -7.46 -5.80
CA PRO A 388 -17.42 -6.73 -6.82
C PRO A 388 -18.13 -5.54 -7.49
N LYS A 389 -19.47 -5.55 -7.51
CA LYS A 389 -20.28 -4.52 -8.18
C LYS A 389 -21.15 -3.68 -7.26
N LEU A 390 -21.61 -4.28 -6.16
CA LEU A 390 -22.63 -3.68 -5.29
C LEU A 390 -22.01 -3.11 -4.02
N ALA A 391 -20.88 -3.65 -3.60
CA ALA A 391 -20.16 -3.23 -2.42
C ALA A 391 -18.63 -3.34 -2.65
N PRO A 392 -18.06 -2.54 -3.58
CA PRO A 392 -16.64 -2.62 -3.96
C PRO A 392 -15.65 -1.99 -2.96
N ALA A 393 -16.11 -1.63 -1.76
CA ALA A 393 -15.27 -1.07 -0.69
C ALA A 393 -15.61 -1.65 0.68
N PRO A 394 -16.89 -1.90 1.05
CA PRO A 394 -17.21 -2.69 2.23
C PRO A 394 -16.57 -4.08 2.17
N THR A 395 -16.15 -4.59 3.32
CA THR A 395 -15.71 -5.98 3.47
C THR A 395 -16.83 -6.83 4.09
N TYR A 396 -16.59 -8.14 4.27
CA TYR A 396 -17.50 -9.01 5.03
C TYR A 396 -17.48 -8.72 6.53
N THR A 397 -16.47 -7.98 7.01
CA THR A 397 -16.39 -7.57 8.41
C THR A 397 -17.03 -6.19 8.53
N ASP A 398 -18.18 -6.15 9.20
CA ASP A 398 -19.00 -4.94 9.31
C ASP A 398 -18.19 -3.74 9.81
N GLY A 399 -18.39 -2.55 9.23
CA GLY A 399 -17.66 -1.36 9.66
C GLY A 399 -16.18 -1.29 9.26
N ILE A 400 -15.67 -2.31 8.55
CA ILE A 400 -14.34 -2.28 7.93
C ILE A 400 -14.46 -2.17 6.41
N PHE A 401 -13.81 -1.15 5.87
CA PHE A 401 -13.80 -0.80 4.45
C PHE A 401 -12.38 -0.85 3.89
N ILE A 402 -12.24 -1.08 2.59
CA ILE A 402 -10.97 -1.08 1.87
C ILE A 402 -10.96 0.00 0.78
N ALA A 403 -9.83 0.68 0.59
CA ALA A 403 -9.69 1.76 -0.36
C ALA A 403 -8.31 1.78 -1.04
N GLY A 404 -8.31 1.91 -2.37
CA GLY A 404 -7.09 2.06 -3.15
C GLY A 404 -6.47 0.72 -3.55
N VAL A 405 -5.15 0.71 -3.72
CA VAL A 405 -4.46 -0.42 -4.38
C VAL A 405 -4.40 -1.67 -3.51
N CYS A 406 -4.63 -1.57 -2.19
CA CYS A 406 -4.69 -2.75 -1.33
C CYS A 406 -5.88 -3.67 -1.65
N HIS A 407 -6.93 -3.15 -2.30
CA HIS A 407 -8.02 -3.93 -2.91
C HIS A 407 -7.63 -4.53 -4.27
N GLY A 408 -6.68 -3.94 -4.99
CA GLY A 408 -6.25 -4.42 -6.31
C GLY A 408 -5.73 -3.30 -7.20
N PRO A 409 -4.98 -3.63 -8.27
CA PRO A 409 -4.29 -2.66 -9.12
C PRO A 409 -5.23 -1.63 -9.76
N LYS A 410 -4.96 -0.34 -9.53
CA LYS A 410 -5.73 0.79 -10.06
C LYS A 410 -4.91 2.08 -10.07
N ASP A 411 -5.36 3.05 -10.86
CA ASP A 411 -4.73 4.37 -10.95
C ASP A 411 -5.22 5.34 -9.86
N ILE A 412 -4.73 6.58 -9.92
CA ILE A 412 -5.03 7.61 -8.93
C ILE A 412 -6.51 8.03 -8.96
N PRO A 413 -7.14 8.34 -10.11
CA PRO A 413 -8.56 8.69 -10.15
C PRO A 413 -9.46 7.65 -9.51
N ASP A 414 -9.30 6.38 -9.88
CA ASP A 414 -10.12 5.30 -9.31
C ASP A 414 -9.85 5.08 -7.83
N THR A 415 -8.60 5.26 -7.41
CA THR A 415 -8.22 5.20 -5.99
C THR A 415 -8.94 6.28 -5.20
N VAL A 416 -8.99 7.51 -5.72
CA VAL A 416 -9.71 8.63 -5.10
C VAL A 416 -11.21 8.35 -5.07
N MET A 417 -11.80 7.85 -6.15
CA MET A 417 -13.22 7.50 -6.19
C MET A 417 -13.59 6.41 -5.16
N GLN A 418 -12.81 5.32 -5.11
CA GLN A 418 -13.05 4.24 -4.13
C GLN A 418 -12.86 4.73 -2.69
N ALA A 419 -11.87 5.58 -2.42
CA ALA A 419 -11.68 6.19 -1.11
C ALA A 419 -12.85 7.11 -0.71
N GLY A 420 -13.42 7.85 -1.66
CA GLY A 420 -14.64 8.63 -1.44
C GLY A 420 -15.84 7.74 -1.10
N TYR A 421 -16.00 6.62 -1.80
CA TYR A 421 -17.05 5.64 -1.51
C TYR A 421 -16.88 5.00 -0.11
N ALA A 422 -15.67 4.53 0.22
CA ALA A 422 -15.37 3.98 1.55
C ALA A 422 -15.63 4.99 2.68
N ALA A 423 -15.29 6.26 2.45
CA ALA A 423 -15.58 7.34 3.38
C ALA A 423 -17.09 7.58 3.54
N ALA A 424 -17.85 7.58 2.43
CA ALA A 424 -19.30 7.75 2.47
C ALA A 424 -19.99 6.65 3.28
N GLU A 425 -19.61 5.38 3.07
CA GLU A 425 -20.12 4.25 3.84
C GLU A 425 -19.78 4.37 5.34
N ALA A 426 -18.55 4.76 5.66
CA ALA A 426 -18.12 4.98 7.04
C ALA A 426 -18.86 6.15 7.72
N ILE A 427 -19.18 7.22 6.97
CA ILE A 427 -19.97 8.35 7.46
C ILE A 427 -21.42 7.92 7.68
N ALA A 428 -22.03 7.23 6.70
CA ALA A 428 -23.40 6.76 6.80
C ALA A 428 -23.60 5.88 8.03
N LEU A 429 -22.70 4.92 8.26
CA LEU A 429 -22.70 4.09 9.46
C LEU A 429 -22.59 4.94 10.75
N ALA A 430 -21.72 5.96 10.75
CA ALA A 430 -21.53 6.84 11.90
C ALA A 430 -22.67 7.83 12.13
N ASP A 431 -23.50 8.12 11.12
CA ASP A 431 -24.66 9.01 11.21
C ASP A 431 -25.93 8.27 11.62
N THR A 432 -26.12 7.03 11.16
CA THR A 432 -27.26 6.19 11.55
C THR A 432 -27.29 5.94 13.07
N GLY A 433 -26.13 5.78 13.70
CA GLY A 433 -25.99 5.65 15.16
C GLY A 433 -26.45 4.31 15.74
N TYR A 434 -27.06 3.45 14.92
CA TYR A 434 -27.35 2.05 15.22
C TYR A 434 -26.96 1.19 14.00
N PHE A 435 -26.79 -0.11 14.22
CA PHE A 435 -26.57 -1.09 13.16
C PHE A 435 -27.44 -2.31 13.43
N GLU A 436 -27.90 -2.94 12.35
CA GLU A 436 -28.67 -4.17 12.42
C GLU A 436 -27.71 -5.35 12.27
N LEU A 437 -27.80 -6.30 13.20
CA LEU A 437 -27.06 -7.56 13.15
C LEU A 437 -27.92 -8.61 12.47
N GLU A 438 -27.28 -9.52 11.74
CA GLU A 438 -27.95 -10.75 11.34
C GLU A 438 -28.36 -11.53 12.59
N PRO A 439 -29.61 -12.01 12.68
CA PRO A 439 -30.12 -12.65 13.89
C PRO A 439 -29.62 -14.10 14.05
N ASN A 440 -28.69 -14.57 13.20
CA ASN A 440 -28.14 -15.93 13.20
C ASN A 440 -27.10 -16.18 14.31
N THR A 441 -27.17 -15.43 15.40
CA THR A 441 -26.26 -15.53 16.54
C THR A 441 -26.47 -16.83 17.31
N ALA A 442 -25.40 -17.31 17.95
CA ALA A 442 -25.47 -18.44 18.86
C ALA A 442 -25.85 -18.00 20.28
N TYR A 443 -26.59 -18.84 20.99
CA TYR A 443 -26.98 -18.65 22.39
C TYR A 443 -26.79 -19.94 23.20
N ILE A 444 -26.78 -19.83 24.53
CA ILE A 444 -26.60 -20.97 25.44
C ILE A 444 -27.88 -21.23 26.21
N VAL A 445 -28.39 -22.46 26.12
CA VAL A 445 -29.44 -22.98 26.98
C VAL A 445 -28.82 -23.30 28.34
N GLU A 446 -29.01 -22.39 29.30
CA GLU A 446 -28.33 -22.40 30.60
C GLU A 446 -28.55 -23.71 31.37
N GLU A 447 -29.74 -24.29 31.27
CA GLU A 447 -30.13 -25.53 31.95
C GLU A 447 -29.29 -26.73 31.49
N GLU A 448 -28.96 -26.78 30.20
CA GLU A 448 -28.23 -27.89 29.56
C GLU A 448 -26.71 -27.70 29.58
N CYS A 449 -26.24 -26.48 29.83
CA CYS A 449 -24.81 -26.18 29.82
C CYS A 449 -24.09 -26.84 31.01
N SER A 450 -23.15 -27.74 30.77
CA SER A 450 -22.38 -28.40 31.83
C SER A 450 -21.26 -27.54 32.43
N GLY A 451 -21.00 -26.35 31.88
CA GLY A 451 -19.93 -25.46 32.35
C GLY A 451 -18.51 -25.93 32.00
N CYS A 452 -18.35 -26.81 31.01
CA CYS A 452 -17.06 -27.43 30.66
C CYS A 452 -15.99 -26.47 30.09
N LYS A 453 -16.36 -25.23 29.73
CA LYS A 453 -15.49 -24.18 29.16
C LYS A 453 -14.88 -24.50 27.78
N SER A 454 -15.19 -25.65 27.16
CA SER A 454 -14.64 -26.05 25.86
C SER A 454 -14.97 -25.10 24.71
N CYS A 455 -16.10 -24.40 24.78
CA CYS A 455 -16.52 -23.46 23.75
C CYS A 455 -15.71 -22.15 23.73
N ILE A 456 -15.16 -21.72 24.87
CA ILE A 456 -14.48 -20.43 25.02
C ILE A 456 -13.31 -20.27 24.04
N PRO A 457 -12.32 -21.19 23.97
CA PRO A 457 -11.19 -21.04 23.05
C PRO A 457 -11.56 -21.22 21.58
N LEU A 458 -12.77 -21.70 21.26
CA LEU A 458 -13.23 -21.92 19.89
C LEU A 458 -13.77 -20.65 19.23
N CYS A 459 -14.14 -19.62 20.01
CA CYS A 459 -14.69 -18.39 19.46
C CYS A 459 -13.57 -17.44 19.04
N PRO A 460 -13.38 -17.17 17.73
CA PRO A 460 -12.35 -16.24 17.27
C PRO A 460 -12.68 -14.78 17.60
N TYR A 461 -13.94 -14.49 17.95
CA TYR A 461 -14.45 -13.15 18.25
C TYR A 461 -14.55 -12.85 19.75
N GLN A 462 -14.10 -13.77 20.61
CA GLN A 462 -14.21 -13.66 22.07
C GLN A 462 -15.64 -13.40 22.57
N ALA A 463 -16.65 -13.86 21.82
CA ALA A 463 -18.06 -13.67 22.17
C ALA A 463 -18.50 -14.52 23.37
N ILE A 464 -17.72 -15.52 23.78
CA ILE A 464 -18.11 -16.51 24.79
C ILE A 464 -17.34 -16.26 26.09
N SER A 465 -18.08 -16.11 27.19
CA SER A 465 -17.52 -15.87 28.52
C SER A 465 -18.10 -16.86 29.54
N PHE A 466 -17.42 -17.03 30.66
CA PHE A 466 -17.87 -17.91 31.74
C PHE A 466 -18.39 -17.09 32.92
N ASN A 467 -19.61 -17.38 33.36
CA ASN A 467 -20.18 -16.82 34.57
C ASN A 467 -19.79 -17.71 35.77
N GLU A 468 -18.92 -17.21 36.64
CA GLU A 468 -18.42 -17.95 37.81
C GLU A 468 -19.50 -18.21 38.89
N GLU A 469 -20.51 -17.35 39.01
CA GLU A 469 -21.60 -17.54 39.98
C GLU A 469 -22.55 -18.66 39.54
N LYS A 470 -22.96 -18.63 38.28
CA LYS A 470 -23.86 -19.63 37.69
C LYS A 470 -23.14 -20.94 37.34
N LYS A 471 -21.81 -20.89 37.20
CA LYS A 471 -20.97 -21.97 36.64
C LYS A 471 -21.38 -22.38 35.23
N LYS A 472 -21.80 -21.41 34.42
CA LYS A 472 -22.30 -21.62 33.05
C LYS A 472 -21.58 -20.67 32.10
N ALA A 473 -21.42 -21.09 30.85
CA ALA A 473 -20.97 -20.18 29.79
C ALA A 473 -22.16 -19.34 29.30
N PHE A 474 -21.88 -18.14 28.78
CA PHE A 474 -22.85 -17.29 28.08
C PHE A 474 -22.20 -16.70 26.82
N ILE A 475 -23.03 -16.32 25.85
CA ILE A 475 -22.59 -15.72 24.58
C ILE A 475 -23.08 -14.28 24.53
N ASN A 476 -22.17 -13.35 24.23
CA ASN A 476 -22.52 -11.98 23.89
C ASN A 476 -22.97 -11.94 22.42
N GLU A 477 -24.27 -11.75 22.21
CA GLU A 477 -24.88 -11.70 20.87
C GLU A 477 -24.28 -10.60 19.99
N VAL A 478 -23.85 -9.47 20.57
CA VAL A 478 -23.25 -8.35 19.83
C VAL A 478 -21.89 -8.72 19.22
N LEU A 479 -21.16 -9.65 19.86
CA LEU A 479 -19.87 -10.14 19.38
C LEU A 479 -19.99 -11.40 18.53
N CYS A 480 -21.13 -12.09 18.59
CA CYS A 480 -21.34 -13.33 17.87
C CYS A 480 -21.56 -13.06 16.38
N LYS A 481 -20.74 -13.66 15.51
CA LYS A 481 -20.87 -13.58 14.04
C LYS A 481 -21.54 -14.80 13.41
N GLY A 482 -22.24 -15.62 14.19
CA GLY A 482 -23.02 -16.74 13.67
C GLY A 482 -22.22 -17.81 12.90
N CYS A 483 -20.94 -18.06 13.26
CA CYS A 483 -20.11 -19.02 12.51
C CYS A 483 -20.37 -20.50 12.84
N GLY A 484 -21.19 -20.80 13.85
CA GLY A 484 -21.55 -22.18 14.24
C GLY A 484 -20.45 -23.05 14.86
N THR A 485 -19.20 -22.58 14.94
CA THR A 485 -18.07 -23.40 15.43
C THR A 485 -18.27 -23.91 16.85
N CYS A 486 -18.76 -23.05 17.76
CA CYS A 486 -19.02 -23.43 19.14
C CYS A 486 -20.26 -24.34 19.28
N VAL A 487 -21.24 -24.20 18.39
CA VAL A 487 -22.48 -24.98 18.34
C VAL A 487 -22.14 -26.43 18.00
N ALA A 488 -21.45 -26.62 16.87
CA ALA A 488 -21.02 -27.94 16.40
C ALA A 488 -20.07 -28.66 17.39
N ALA A 489 -19.31 -27.92 18.19
CA ALA A 489 -18.35 -28.47 19.14
C ALA A 489 -18.90 -28.66 20.56
N CYS A 490 -20.13 -28.22 20.86
CA CYS A 490 -20.67 -28.31 22.22
C CYS A 490 -20.98 -29.77 22.58
N PRO A 491 -20.27 -30.38 23.55
CA PRO A 491 -20.49 -31.79 23.88
C PRO A 491 -21.84 -32.06 24.55
N SER A 492 -22.43 -31.04 25.20
CA SER A 492 -23.74 -31.16 25.83
C SER A 492 -24.89 -30.74 24.92
N GLY A 493 -24.63 -30.27 23.69
CA GLY A 493 -25.67 -29.73 22.79
C GLY A 493 -26.31 -28.41 23.27
N SER A 494 -25.83 -27.84 24.38
CA SER A 494 -26.44 -26.66 25.01
C SER A 494 -26.26 -25.34 24.26
N ILE A 495 -25.39 -25.32 23.25
CA ILE A 495 -25.21 -24.13 22.41
C ILE A 495 -26.08 -24.33 21.18
N LYS A 496 -26.99 -23.40 20.93
CA LYS A 496 -27.88 -23.39 19.77
C LYS A 496 -27.58 -22.16 18.92
N GLN A 497 -27.96 -22.21 17.64
CA GLN A 497 -27.80 -21.09 16.73
C GLN A 497 -29.12 -20.77 16.07
N ASN A 498 -29.55 -19.52 16.19
CA ASN A 498 -30.73 -19.03 15.50
C ASN A 498 -30.57 -19.23 13.98
N LEU A 499 -31.63 -19.69 13.31
CA LEU A 499 -31.69 -19.98 11.86
C LEU A 499 -30.84 -21.19 11.40
N PHE A 500 -30.14 -21.85 12.32
CA PHE A 500 -29.31 -23.04 12.05
C PHE A 500 -29.40 -24.01 13.24
N GLU A 501 -30.60 -24.22 13.78
CA GLU A 501 -30.81 -25.17 14.87
C GLU A 501 -30.64 -26.61 14.38
N ASP A 502 -30.23 -27.51 15.28
CA ASP A 502 -30.00 -28.91 14.93
C ASP A 502 -31.22 -29.55 14.24
N GLU A 503 -32.44 -29.25 14.70
CA GLU A 503 -33.68 -29.75 14.12
C GLU A 503 -33.91 -29.25 12.68
N GLU A 504 -33.56 -27.98 12.40
CA GLU A 504 -33.64 -27.40 11.05
C GLU A 504 -32.65 -28.10 10.11
N ILE A 505 -31.41 -28.29 10.55
CA ILE A 505 -30.35 -28.97 9.78
C ILE A 505 -30.69 -30.45 9.55
N PHE A 506 -31.16 -31.16 10.58
CA PHE A 506 -31.58 -32.56 10.42
C PHE A 506 -32.79 -32.68 9.50
N SER A 507 -33.76 -31.76 9.59
CA SER A 507 -34.90 -31.73 8.66
C SER A 507 -34.45 -31.49 7.21
N GLU A 508 -33.45 -30.63 6.98
CA GLU A 508 -32.86 -30.41 5.66
C GLU A 508 -32.19 -31.70 5.13
N ILE A 509 -31.42 -32.38 5.97
CA ILE A 509 -30.76 -33.66 5.63
C ILE A 509 -31.81 -34.74 5.32
N GLU A 510 -32.82 -34.90 6.17
CA GLU A 510 -33.92 -35.84 5.96
C GLU A 510 -34.68 -35.54 4.67
N GLY A 511 -34.91 -34.26 4.37
CA GLY A 511 -35.50 -33.82 3.11
C GLY A 511 -34.69 -34.26 1.89
N VAL A 512 -33.36 -34.14 1.93
CA VAL A 512 -32.49 -34.63 0.84
C VAL A 512 -32.53 -36.15 0.73
N LEU A 513 -32.55 -36.87 1.86
CA LEU A 513 -32.58 -38.34 1.90
C LEU A 513 -33.95 -38.93 1.51
N ALA A 514 -35.05 -38.22 1.74
CA ALA A 514 -36.40 -38.69 1.41
C ALA A 514 -36.67 -38.74 -0.11
N TYR A 515 -35.87 -38.03 -0.91
CA TYR A 515 -35.94 -38.01 -2.37
C TYR A 515 -34.81 -38.81 -3.06
N ALA A 516 -33.94 -39.47 -2.29
CA ALA A 516 -32.90 -40.39 -2.77
C ALA A 516 -33.37 -41.84 -2.71
#